data_AF-A0A2E4NJX7-F1
#
_entry.id   AF-A0A2E4NJX7-F1
#
_cell.length_a   1.000
_cell.length_b   1.000
_cell.length_c   1.000
_cell.angle_alpha   90.00
_cell.angle_beta   90.00
_cell.angle_gamma   90.00
#
_symmetry.space_group_name_H-M   'P 1'
#
loop_
_entity.id
_entity.type
_entity.pdbx_description
1 polymer ?
#
loop_
_entity_poly.entity_id
_entity_poly.type
_entity_poly.pdbx_seq_one_letter_code
_entity_poly.pdbx_strand_id
1 'polypeptide(L)' 'MKVGDLVHMPGETIVEGELPSVGIIVVDAGRLPGDNTRVGVWWTDSDRIDYEPKDWLEVISESR' A
#
# COMPACT_ATOMS: atom_id res chain seq x y z
N MET A 1 -3.70 -3.68 -8.49
CA MET A 1 -2.54 -3.06 -7.81
C MET A 1 -1.29 -3.22 -8.62
N LYS A 2 -0.73 -2.08 -9.04
CA LYS A 2 0.54 -1.93 -9.75
C LYS A 2 1.28 -0.71 -9.19
N VAL A 3 2.56 -0.58 -9.54
CA VAL A 3 3.35 0.59 -9.17
C VAL A 3 2.67 1.88 -9.64
N GLY A 4 2.60 2.85 -8.74
CA GLY A 4 1.95 4.15 -8.93
C GLY A 4 0.49 4.20 -8.48
N ASP A 5 -0.18 3.07 -8.25
CA ASP A 5 -1.53 3.10 -7.69
C ASP A 5 -1.50 3.72 -6.28
N LEU A 6 -2.50 4.55 -5.98
CA LEU A 6 -2.76 5.03 -4.62
C LEU A 6 -3.67 4.03 -3.90
N VAL A 7 -3.30 3.71 -2.68
CA VAL A 7 -3.96 2.72 -1.84
C VAL A 7 -4.20 3.24 -0.43
N HIS A 8 -5.09 2.59 0.29
CA HIS A 8 -5.16 2.67 1.75
C HIS A 8 -5.43 1.27 2.32
N MET A 9 -5.29 1.15 3.65
CA MET A 9 -5.70 -0.04 4.39
C MET A 9 -7.08 0.20 5.00
N PRO A 10 -8.15 -0.48 4.54
CA PRO A 10 -9.49 -0.25 5.06
C PRO A 10 -9.59 -0.59 6.55
N GLY A 11 -10.17 0.33 7.34
CA GLY A 11 -10.41 0.13 8.77
C GLY A 11 -9.21 0.37 9.68
N GLU A 12 -8.00 0.50 9.14
CA GLU A 12 -6.79 0.83 9.90
C GLU A 12 -6.56 2.34 9.88
N THR A 13 -6.56 2.95 11.07
CA THR A 13 -6.39 4.38 11.28
C THR A 13 -5.44 4.58 12.45
N ILE A 14 -4.50 5.52 12.34
CA ILE A 14 -3.60 5.85 13.46
C ILE A 14 -4.40 6.42 14.63
N VAL A 15 -5.40 7.24 14.33
CA VAL A 15 -6.33 7.84 15.29
C VAL A 15 -7.73 7.31 15.00
N GLU A 16 -8.35 6.73 16.02
CA GLU A 16 -9.70 6.17 15.92
C GLU A 16 -10.69 7.23 15.42
N GLY A 17 -11.37 6.93 14.31
CA GLY A 17 -12.36 7.82 13.69
C GLY A 17 -11.82 8.78 12.63
N GLU A 18 -10.51 8.77 12.35
CA GLU A 18 -9.93 9.53 11.23
C GLU A 18 -9.98 8.75 9.90
N LEU A 19 -9.51 9.38 8.82
CA LEU A 19 -9.35 8.71 7.54
C LEU A 19 -8.11 7.81 7.55
N PRO A 20 -8.15 6.62 6.94
CA PRO A 20 -6.97 5.77 6.78
C PRO A 20 -5.84 6.50 6.04
N SER A 21 -4.61 6.15 6.40
CA SER A 21 -3.42 6.66 5.72
C SER A 21 -3.41 6.24 4.25
N VAL A 22 -2.94 7.15 3.39
CA VAL A 22 -2.81 6.91 1.96
C VAL A 22 -1.37 6.51 1.66
N GLY A 23 -1.20 5.53 0.79
CA GLY A 23 0.09 5.09 0.31
C GLY A 23 0.14 5.03 -1.20
N ILE A 24 1.35 5.04 -1.75
CA ILE A 24 1.60 4.78 -3.17
C ILE A 24 2.41 3.50 -3.32
N ILE A 25 2.03 2.66 -4.27
CA ILE A 25 2.80 1.44 -4.57
C ILE A 25 4.07 1.82 -5.30
N VAL A 26 5.22 1.43 -4.74
CA VAL A 26 6.55 1.72 -5.29
C VAL A 26 7.32 0.46 -5.67
N VAL A 27 6.91 -0.71 -5.18
CA VAL A 27 7.50 -2.01 -5.53
C VAL A 27 6.41 -3.04 -5.85
N ASP A 28 6.50 -3.68 -7.01
CA ASP A 28 5.61 -4.77 -7.41
C ASP A 28 6.01 -6.10 -6.73
N ALA A 29 5.01 -6.94 -6.45
CA ALA A 29 5.17 -8.20 -5.77
C ALA A 29 6.06 -9.20 -6.51
N GLY A 30 6.10 -9.13 -7.85
CA GLY A 30 6.96 -9.99 -8.66
C GLY A 30 8.46 -9.70 -8.54
N ARG A 31 8.87 -8.62 -7.86
CA ARG A 31 10.29 -8.24 -7.72
C ARG A 31 10.97 -8.82 -6.48
N LEU A 32 10.22 -9.41 -5.55
CA LEU A 32 10.78 -10.06 -4.37
C LEU A 32 10.86 -11.58 -4.60
N PRO A 33 12.05 -12.21 -4.46
CA PRO A 33 12.18 -13.66 -4.61
C PRO A 33 11.35 -14.40 -3.56
N GLY A 34 10.33 -15.15 -4.01
CA GLY A 34 9.53 -16.03 -3.16
C GLY A 34 8.23 -15.44 -2.60
N ASP A 35 7.89 -14.18 -2.90
CA ASP A 35 6.66 -13.56 -2.39
C ASP A 35 5.96 -12.66 -3.43
N ASN A 36 5.00 -13.23 -4.15
CA ASN A 36 4.13 -12.50 -5.09
C ASN A 36 2.87 -11.90 -4.42
N THR A 37 2.75 -12.01 -3.10
CA THR A 37 1.56 -11.61 -2.33
C THR A 37 1.69 -10.22 -1.73
N ARG A 38 2.91 -9.71 -1.56
CA ARG A 38 3.18 -8.39 -0.97
C ARG A 38 3.62 -7.35 -1.97
N VAL A 39 3.24 -6.10 -1.75
CA VAL A 39 3.71 -4.93 -2.51
C VAL A 39 4.44 -3.97 -1.59
N GLY A 40 5.42 -3.25 -2.11
CA GLY A 40 6.07 -2.18 -1.36
C GLY A 40 5.23 -0.91 -1.46
N VAL A 41 4.78 -0.41 -0.32
CA VAL A 41 3.97 0.80 -0.19
C VAL A 41 4.80 1.88 0.50
N TRP A 42 4.80 3.08 -0.08
CA TRP A 42 5.27 4.29 0.59
C TRP A 42 4.07 5.03 1.16
N TRP A 43 3.90 4.98 2.47
CA TRP A 43 2.80 5.65 3.17
C TRP A 43 3.09 7.14 3.38
N THR A 44 2.04 7.97 3.39
CA THR A 44 2.19 9.43 3.59
C THR A 44 2.72 9.82 4.97
N ASP A 45 2.64 8.90 5.93
CA ASP A 45 3.01 9.03 7.34
C ASP A 45 4.24 8.18 7.73
N SER A 46 4.86 7.50 6.76
CA SER A 46 6.04 6.65 6.95
C SER A 46 7.29 7.28 6.31
N ASP A 47 8.46 6.93 6.83
CA ASP A 47 9.77 7.33 6.30
C ASP A 47 10.47 6.20 5.53
N ARG A 48 9.76 5.08 5.33
CA ARG A 48 10.29 3.87 4.69
C ARG A 48 9.25 3.22 3.78
N ILE A 49 9.71 2.19 3.06
CA ILE A 49 8.85 1.30 2.29
C ILE A 49 8.41 0.16 3.20
N ASP A 50 7.12 0.02 3.42
CA ASP A 50 6.52 -1.12 4.13
C ASP A 50 5.99 -2.14 3.10
N TYR A 51 6.15 -3.43 3.40
CA TYR A 51 5.76 -4.51 2.48
C TYR A 51 4.46 -5.16 2.94
N GLU A 52 3.38 -4.78 2.29
CA GLU A 52 2.02 -5.10 2.73
C GLU A 52 1.37 -6.17 1.85
N PRO A 53 0.59 -7.09 2.44
CA PRO A 53 -0.23 -8.03 1.68
C PRO A 53 -1.22 -7.29 0.79
N LYS A 54 -1.35 -7.70 -0.47
CA LYS A 54 -2.34 -7.12 -1.40
C LYS A 54 -3.77 -7.20 -0.86
N ASP A 55 -4.10 -8.28 -0.14
CA ASP A 55 -5.45 -8.51 0.37
C ASP A 55 -5.84 -7.54 1.49
N TRP A 56 -4.89 -6.79 2.05
CA TRP A 56 -5.14 -5.76 3.07
C TRP A 56 -5.42 -4.38 2.47
N LEU A 57 -5.15 -4.19 1.18
CA LEU A 57 -5.13 -2.88 0.55
C LEU A 57 -6.28 -2.71 -0.44
N GLU A 58 -6.84 -1.51 -0.48
CA GLU A 58 -7.82 -1.10 -1.49
C GLU A 58 -7.23 0.01 -2.36
N VAL A 59 -7.43 -0.09 -3.68
CA VAL A 59 -7.00 0.93 -4.63
C VAL A 59 -8.02 2.05 -4.68
N ILE A 60 -7.59 3.27 -4.36
CA ILE A 60 -8.43 4.48 -4.41
C ILE A 60 -8.13 5.36 -5.62
N SER A 61 -6.98 5.17 -6.27
CA SER A 61 -6.68 5.80 -7.55
C SER A 61 -5.71 4.93 -8.34
N GLU A 62 -6.08 4.61 -9.58
CA GLU A 62 -5.22 3.84 -10.48
C GLU A 62 -4.21 4.73 -11.20
N SER A 63 -2.95 4.31 -11.25
CA SER A 63 -1.97 4.94 -12.15
C SER A 63 -2.30 4.63 -13.61
N ARG A 64 -1.98 5.56 -14.51
CA ARG A 64 -2.09 5.36 -15.95
C ARG A 64 -0.79 4.86 -16.55
#